data_AF-A0A428RP25-F1
#
_entry.id   AF-A0A428RP25-F1
#
_cell.length_a   1.000
_cell.length_b   1.000
_cell.length_c   1.000
_cell.angle_alpha   90.00
_cell.angle_beta   90.00
_cell.angle_gamma   90.00
#
_symmetry.space_group_name_H-M   'P 1'
#
loop_
_entity.id
_entity.type
_entity.pdbx_description
1 polymer ?
#
loop_
_entity_poly.entity_id
_entity_poly.type
_entity_poly.pdbx_seq_one_letter_code
_entity_poly.pdbx_strand_id
1 'polypeptide(L)'
;MQHQTSTLRILISFMRGVHQVVFSDQDAEDTQFWETLFFELTPKWKAASQYVLHYRFSWVLEYLQTGALPQEATKAQEIMRDALQESLLAKTKHPYSYDVGVSKSGHLHPDLDTVWIQELLKSECDIPRLVSRLKHDLPSVNFLALCTIYGILIPQLWEQTVLQLKEMVDRVCQQAGTQYRVLYQQLCG
;
A
#
# COMPACT_ATOMS: atom_id res chain seq x y z
N MET A 1 2.45 3.84 -19.48
CA MET A 1 2.47 3.52 -18.03
C MET A 1 2.87 2.07 -17.81
N GLN A 2 4.00 1.79 -17.17
CA GLN A 2 4.26 0.45 -16.64
C GLN A 2 3.40 0.30 -15.37
N HIS A 3 2.34 -0.49 -15.44
CA HIS A 3 1.48 -0.76 -14.29
C HIS A 3 2.24 -1.65 -13.31
N GLN A 4 2.99 -1.06 -12.39
CA GLN A 4 3.52 -1.81 -11.25
C GLN A 4 2.35 -2.07 -10.29
N THR A 5 2.21 -3.32 -9.87
CA THR A 5 1.17 -3.71 -8.90
C THR A 5 1.64 -3.37 -7.49
N SER A 6 0.75 -2.79 -6.68
CA SER A 6 1.04 -2.49 -5.28
C SER A 6 1.45 -3.73 -4.49
N THR A 7 2.45 -3.59 -3.62
CA THR A 7 2.95 -4.68 -2.79
C THR A 7 1.87 -5.29 -1.91
N LEU A 8 0.91 -4.50 -1.43
CA LEU A 8 -0.23 -5.02 -0.67
C LEU A 8 -1.08 -6.00 -1.49
N ARG A 9 -1.34 -5.73 -2.78
CA ARG A 9 -2.11 -6.66 -3.63
C ARG A 9 -1.37 -7.99 -3.78
N ILE A 10 -0.05 -7.93 -3.92
CA ILE A 10 0.80 -9.12 -3.96
C ILE A 10 0.75 -9.86 -2.62
N LEU A 11 0.88 -9.13 -1.49
CA LEU A 11 0.80 -9.69 -0.13
C LEU A 11 -0.53 -10.44 0.08
N ILE A 12 -1.65 -9.78 -0.21
CA ILE A 12 -3.00 -10.34 -0.08
C ILE A 12 -3.13 -11.63 -0.88
N SER A 13 -2.57 -11.68 -2.10
CA SER A 13 -2.60 -12.89 -2.93
C SER A 13 -1.84 -14.05 -2.27
N PHE A 14 -0.64 -13.81 -1.73
CA PHE A 14 0.12 -14.84 -1.01
C PHE A 14 -0.57 -15.27 0.28
N MET A 15 -0.94 -14.31 1.13
CA MET A 15 -1.60 -14.59 2.40
C MET A 15 -2.93 -15.33 2.21
N ARG A 16 -3.69 -15.07 1.15
CA ARG A 16 -4.89 -15.86 0.83
C ARG A 16 -4.57 -17.31 0.48
N GLY A 17 -3.52 -17.55 -0.31
CA GLY A 17 -3.09 -18.91 -0.64
C GLY A 17 -2.67 -19.68 0.61
N VAL A 18 -1.80 -19.08 1.44
CA VAL A 18 -1.36 -19.67 2.71
C VAL A 18 -2.55 -19.89 3.65
N HIS A 19 -3.45 -18.92 3.76
CA HIS A 19 -4.64 -19.03 4.60
C HIS A 19 -5.53 -20.20 4.18
N GLN A 20 -5.74 -20.40 2.87
CA GLN A 20 -6.53 -21.52 2.36
C GLN A 20 -5.90 -22.88 2.65
N VAL A 21 -4.57 -22.97 2.61
CA VAL A 21 -3.85 -24.22 2.90
C VAL A 21 -3.86 -24.51 4.40
N VAL A 22 -3.46 -23.55 5.22
CA VAL A 22 -3.28 -23.72 6.67
C VAL A 22 -4.62 -23.88 7.37
N PHE A 23 -5.56 -22.95 7.18
CA PHE A 23 -6.86 -22.99 7.86
C PHE A 23 -7.89 -23.92 7.18
N SER A 24 -7.45 -24.78 6.25
CA SER A 24 -8.27 -25.93 5.83
C SER A 24 -8.25 -27.05 6.88
N ASP A 25 -7.25 -27.06 7.75
CA ASP A 25 -7.16 -27.90 8.93
C ASP A 25 -7.89 -27.24 10.12
N GLN A 26 -8.69 -28.02 10.86
CA GLN A 26 -9.45 -27.52 12.01
C GLN A 26 -8.58 -27.24 13.23
N ASP A 27 -7.38 -27.83 13.30
CA ASP A 27 -6.41 -27.66 14.38
C ASP A 27 -5.30 -26.65 14.03
N ALA A 28 -5.48 -25.87 12.97
CA ALA A 28 -4.48 -24.92 12.48
C ALA A 28 -4.22 -23.77 13.46
N GLU A 29 -2.94 -23.54 13.76
CA GLU A 29 -2.50 -22.43 14.62
C GLU A 29 -1.99 -21.25 13.80
N ASP A 30 -2.19 -20.03 14.30
CA ASP A 30 -1.64 -18.81 13.70
C ASP A 30 -0.11 -18.90 13.49
N THR A 31 0.61 -19.60 14.36
CA THR A 31 2.05 -19.82 14.22
C THR A 31 2.41 -20.55 12.92
N GLN A 32 1.63 -21.57 12.53
CA GLN A 32 1.85 -22.32 11.28
C GLN A 32 1.61 -21.44 10.06
N PHE A 33 0.64 -20.53 10.12
CA PHE A 33 0.39 -19.55 9.07
C PHE A 33 1.60 -18.63 8.86
N TRP A 34 2.11 -18.03 9.94
CA TRP A 34 3.24 -17.09 9.85
C TRP A 34 4.55 -17.77 9.45
N GLU A 35 4.75 -19.02 9.89
CA GLU A 35 5.89 -19.84 9.47
C GLU A 35 5.86 -20.12 7.96
N THR A 36 4.72 -20.59 7.45
CA THR A 36 4.54 -20.87 6.02
C THR A 36 4.72 -19.62 5.19
N LEU A 37 4.09 -18.50 5.59
CA LEU A 37 4.21 -17.23 4.89
C LEU A 37 5.65 -16.72 4.86
N PHE A 38 6.40 -16.89 5.95
CA PHE A 38 7.81 -16.51 6.01
C PHE A 38 8.65 -17.30 5.01
N PHE A 39 8.47 -18.61 4.92
CA PHE A 39 9.20 -19.42 3.94
C PHE A 39 8.86 -19.01 2.49
N GLU A 40 7.61 -18.69 2.18
CA GLU A 40 7.20 -18.27 0.84
C GLU A 40 7.71 -16.87 0.45
N LEU A 41 7.70 -15.91 1.38
CA LEU A 41 8.04 -14.52 1.09
C LEU A 41 9.53 -14.20 1.21
N THR A 42 10.27 -14.88 2.10
CA THR A 42 11.70 -14.57 2.36
C THR A 42 12.54 -14.53 1.08
N PRO A 43 12.45 -15.49 0.13
CA PRO A 43 13.26 -15.46 -1.09
C PRO A 43 13.02 -14.21 -1.95
N LYS A 44 11.83 -13.62 -1.89
CA LYS A 44 11.42 -12.49 -2.74
C LYS A 44 11.58 -11.15 -2.05
N TRP A 45 11.23 -11.10 -0.76
CA TRP A 45 11.02 -9.87 -0.01
C TRP A 45 12.09 -9.64 1.04
N LYS A 46 13.02 -10.59 1.25
CA LYS A 46 14.10 -10.51 2.24
C LYS A 46 13.58 -10.16 3.64
N ALA A 47 12.43 -10.75 4.02
CA ALA A 47 11.87 -10.59 5.35
C ALA A 47 12.91 -11.05 6.40
N ALA A 48 13.19 -10.19 7.39
CA ALA A 48 14.23 -10.47 8.37
C ALA A 48 13.85 -11.60 9.35
N SER A 49 12.56 -11.74 9.67
CA SER A 49 12.03 -12.80 10.54
C SER A 49 10.51 -12.93 10.43
N GLN A 50 9.97 -14.05 10.93
CA GLN A 50 8.52 -14.24 11.12
C GLN A 50 7.92 -13.13 12.00
N TYR A 51 8.61 -12.73 13.07
CA TYR A 51 8.18 -11.65 13.96
C TYR A 51 7.95 -10.34 13.20
N VAL A 52 8.84 -9.99 12.26
CA VAL A 52 8.68 -8.77 11.45
C VAL A 52 7.46 -8.87 10.54
N LEU A 53 7.21 -10.03 9.93
CA LEU A 53 6.00 -10.22 9.11
C LEU A 53 4.73 -10.11 9.94
N HIS A 54 4.69 -10.76 11.10
CA HIS A 54 3.59 -10.67 12.04
C HIS A 54 3.34 -9.21 12.44
N TYR A 55 4.36 -8.54 12.98
CA TYR A 55 4.26 -7.14 13.42
C TYR A 55 3.74 -6.20 12.32
N ARG A 56 4.16 -6.38 11.07
CA ARG A 56 3.78 -5.51 9.96
C ARG A 56 2.42 -5.83 9.35
N PHE A 57 2.03 -7.12 9.34
CA PHE A 57 0.97 -7.59 8.46
C PHE A 57 -0.15 -8.37 9.18
N SER A 58 -0.16 -8.46 10.51
CA SER A 58 -1.29 -9.07 11.23
C SER A 58 -2.64 -8.44 10.88
N TRP A 59 -2.68 -7.12 10.64
CA TRP A 59 -3.91 -6.44 10.21
C TRP A 59 -4.42 -6.93 8.84
N VAL A 60 -3.52 -7.42 7.97
CA VAL A 60 -3.89 -8.01 6.67
C VAL A 60 -4.49 -9.39 6.87
N LEU A 61 -3.96 -10.18 7.80
CA LEU A 61 -4.56 -11.47 8.17
C LEU A 61 -5.96 -11.26 8.74
N GLU A 62 -6.14 -10.31 9.65
CA GLU A 62 -7.45 -9.94 10.20
C GLU A 62 -8.42 -9.51 9.10
N TYR A 63 -7.96 -8.71 8.13
CA TYR A 63 -8.75 -8.35 6.96
C TYR A 63 -9.20 -9.57 6.15
N LEU A 64 -8.34 -10.57 5.96
CA LEU A 64 -8.68 -11.80 5.24
C LEU A 64 -9.67 -12.67 6.00
N GLN A 65 -9.55 -12.76 7.32
CA GLN A 65 -10.41 -13.58 8.17
C GLN A 65 -11.82 -12.97 8.33
N THR A 66 -11.89 -11.64 8.49
CA THR A 66 -13.16 -10.94 8.77
C THR A 66 -13.83 -10.38 7.51
N GLY A 67 -13.07 -10.21 6.43
CA GLY A 67 -13.52 -9.52 5.22
C GLY A 67 -13.58 -7.99 5.35
N ALA A 68 -13.22 -7.42 6.50
CA ALA A 68 -13.28 -6.00 6.79
C ALA A 68 -11.92 -5.45 7.22
N LEU A 69 -11.58 -4.25 6.77
CA LEU A 69 -10.31 -3.62 7.15
C LEU A 69 -10.39 -3.25 8.65
N PRO A 70 -9.39 -3.61 9.47
CA PRO A 70 -9.40 -3.26 10.89
C PRO A 70 -9.51 -1.74 11.10
N GLN A 71 -10.10 -1.31 12.22
CA GLN A 71 -10.34 0.11 12.48
C GLN A 71 -9.05 0.94 12.46
N GLU A 72 -7.96 0.41 13.03
CA GLU A 72 -6.66 1.10 13.04
C GLU A 72 -6.12 1.29 11.61
N ALA A 73 -6.15 0.23 10.80
CA ALA A 73 -5.71 0.28 9.40
C ALA A 73 -6.60 1.21 8.55
N THR A 74 -7.91 1.24 8.81
CA THR A 74 -8.85 2.17 8.16
C THR A 74 -8.49 3.62 8.45
N LYS A 75 -8.26 3.97 9.73
CA LYS A 75 -7.83 5.32 10.12
C LYS A 75 -6.47 5.68 9.54
N ALA A 76 -5.51 4.77 9.59
CA ALA A 76 -4.19 5.00 8.99
C ALA A 76 -4.29 5.29 7.49
N GLN A 77 -5.15 4.56 6.78
CA GLN A 77 -5.45 4.78 5.37
C GLN A 77 -6.05 6.17 5.12
N GLU A 78 -7.03 6.60 5.91
CA GLU A 78 -7.66 7.93 5.80
C GLU A 78 -6.64 9.05 6.04
N ILE A 79 -5.84 8.94 7.10
CA ILE A 79 -4.81 9.92 7.43
C ILE A 79 -3.79 10.04 6.29
N MET A 80 -3.33 8.92 5.73
CA MET A 80 -2.39 8.93 4.60
C MET A 80 -3.03 9.47 3.33
N ARG A 81 -4.28 9.12 3.04
CA ARG A 81 -5.00 9.62 1.87
C ARG A 81 -5.07 11.14 1.91
N ASP A 82 -5.50 11.71 3.03
CA ASP A 82 -5.66 13.15 3.17
C ASP A 82 -4.30 13.88 3.14
N ALA A 83 -3.25 13.27 3.70
CA ALA A 83 -1.91 13.85 3.67
C ALA A 83 -1.29 13.88 2.27
N LEU A 84 -1.66 12.94 1.40
CA LEU A 84 -1.08 12.73 0.06
C LEU A 84 -1.99 13.19 -1.09
N GLN A 85 -3.23 13.63 -0.78
CA GLN A 85 -4.27 13.90 -1.77
C GLN A 85 -3.84 14.94 -2.82
N GLU A 86 -3.22 16.02 -2.37
CA GLU A 86 -2.81 17.15 -3.22
C GLU A 86 -1.38 16.99 -3.77
N SER A 87 -0.67 15.93 -3.38
CA SER A 87 0.71 15.66 -3.77
C SER A 87 0.79 14.35 -4.55
N LEU A 88 1.27 13.28 -3.93
CA LEU A 88 1.56 11.99 -4.57
C LEU A 88 0.33 11.39 -5.27
N LEU A 89 -0.86 11.49 -4.67
CA LEU A 89 -2.09 10.92 -5.24
C LEU A 89 -2.61 11.72 -6.45
N ALA A 90 -2.21 12.98 -6.60
CA ALA A 90 -2.51 13.78 -7.78
C ALA A 90 -1.58 13.46 -8.97
N LYS A 91 -0.51 12.67 -8.77
CA LYS A 91 0.48 12.39 -9.82
C LYS A 91 0.11 11.18 -10.66
N THR A 92 0.55 11.21 -11.92
CA THR A 92 0.30 10.14 -12.90
C THR A 92 1.34 9.03 -12.93
N LYS A 93 2.49 9.19 -12.25
CA LYS A 93 3.52 8.16 -12.17
C LYS A 93 3.38 7.37 -10.88
N HIS A 94 3.60 6.06 -10.97
CA HIS A 94 3.57 5.15 -9.83
C HIS A 94 4.57 5.61 -8.75
N PRO A 95 4.25 5.54 -7.43
CA PRO A 95 5.12 5.99 -6.35
C PRO A 95 6.55 5.44 -6.40
N TYR A 96 6.73 4.21 -6.86
CA TYR A 96 8.06 3.60 -7.02
C TYR A 96 8.93 4.26 -8.10
N SER A 97 8.40 5.17 -8.91
CA SER A 97 9.16 5.91 -9.92
C SER A 97 9.89 7.13 -9.36
N TYR A 98 9.56 7.56 -8.14
CA TYR A 98 10.18 8.74 -7.55
C TYR A 98 11.52 8.40 -6.89
N ASP A 99 12.50 9.26 -7.12
CA ASP A 99 13.75 9.27 -6.38
C ASP A 99 13.55 10.12 -5.12
N VAL A 100 13.68 9.47 -3.97
CA VAL A 100 13.50 10.08 -2.64
C VAL A 100 14.84 10.18 -1.91
N GLY A 101 15.97 10.14 -2.63
CA GLY A 101 17.30 10.37 -2.08
C GLY A 101 17.85 9.22 -1.25
N VAL A 102 17.12 8.10 -1.15
CA VAL A 102 17.60 6.86 -0.55
C VAL A 102 17.58 5.72 -1.57
N SER A 103 18.61 4.89 -1.52
CA SER A 103 18.61 3.65 -2.29
C SER A 103 17.35 2.86 -1.95
N LYS A 104 16.66 2.31 -2.97
CA LYS A 104 15.48 1.45 -2.81
C LYS A 104 15.73 0.16 -2.01
N SER A 105 16.96 0.04 -1.48
CA SER A 105 17.55 -1.05 -0.72
C SER A 105 17.32 -2.40 -1.40
N GLY A 106 17.78 -3.48 -0.76
CA GLY A 106 17.78 -4.81 -1.37
C GLY A 106 16.40 -5.43 -1.60
N HIS A 107 15.29 -4.70 -1.41
CA HIS A 107 13.93 -5.22 -1.52
C HIS A 107 13.43 -5.17 -2.97
N LEU A 108 12.59 -6.14 -3.35
CA LEU A 108 11.93 -6.13 -4.65
C LEU A 108 10.97 -4.93 -4.81
N HIS A 109 10.37 -4.49 -3.69
CA HIS A 109 9.43 -3.37 -3.63
C HIS A 109 9.87 -2.31 -2.60
N PRO A 110 9.95 -1.02 -2.96
CA PRO A 110 10.47 0.03 -2.06
C PRO A 110 9.61 0.31 -0.82
N ASP A 111 8.30 0.08 -0.88
CA ASP A 111 7.38 0.28 0.24
C ASP A 111 7.47 -0.79 1.34
N LEU A 112 8.30 -1.80 1.13
CA LEU A 112 8.74 -2.69 2.20
C LEU A 112 9.84 -2.07 3.06
N ASP A 113 10.52 -1.03 2.60
CA ASP A 113 11.55 -0.33 3.34
C ASP A 113 10.97 0.87 4.10
N THR A 114 11.00 0.79 5.43
CA THR A 114 10.52 1.86 6.32
C THR A 114 11.26 3.18 6.12
N VAL A 115 12.56 3.17 5.81
CA VAL A 115 13.34 4.39 5.54
C VAL A 115 12.86 5.03 4.25
N TRP A 116 12.66 4.22 3.20
CA TRP A 116 12.12 4.72 1.93
C TRP A 116 10.75 5.37 2.11
N ILE A 117 9.85 4.75 2.87
CA ILE A 117 8.52 5.33 3.16
C ILE A 117 8.62 6.64 3.96
N GLN A 118 9.52 6.72 4.94
CA GLN A 118 9.73 7.95 5.69
C GLN A 118 10.19 9.10 4.79
N GLU A 119 11.16 8.85 3.91
CA GLU A 119 11.65 9.88 2.99
C GLU A 119 10.61 10.26 1.94
N LEU A 120 9.85 9.29 1.41
CA LEU A 120 8.71 9.58 0.54
C LEU A 120 7.72 10.52 1.24
N LEU A 121 7.26 10.18 2.45
CA LEU A 121 6.31 11.02 3.20
C LEU A 121 6.90 12.40 3.52
N LYS A 122 8.19 12.50 3.87
CA LYS A 122 8.84 13.80 4.11
C LYS A 122 8.88 14.67 2.86
N SER A 123 8.99 14.05 1.68
CA SER A 123 9.02 14.77 0.41
C SER A 123 7.63 15.14 -0.13
N GLU A 124 6.59 14.38 0.23
CA GLU A 124 5.24 14.51 -0.34
C GLU A 124 4.20 15.08 0.64
N CYS A 125 4.50 15.20 1.93
CA CYS A 125 3.53 15.62 2.95
C CYS A 125 4.06 16.75 3.85
N ASP A 126 3.12 17.53 4.41
CA ASP A 126 3.37 18.33 5.61
C ASP A 126 3.49 17.41 6.84
N ILE A 127 4.73 17.07 7.21
CA ILE A 127 5.04 16.16 8.33
C ILE A 127 4.50 16.66 9.67
N PRO A 128 4.70 17.92 10.09
CA PRO A 128 4.07 18.45 11.31
C PRO A 128 2.56 18.24 11.36
N ARG A 129 1.85 18.50 10.26
CA ARG A 129 0.41 18.29 10.16
C ARG A 129 0.04 16.82 10.26
N LEU A 130 0.74 15.95 9.54
CA LEU A 130 0.55 14.49 9.60
C LEU A 130 0.73 13.94 11.02
N VAL A 131 1.81 14.33 11.69
CA VAL A 131 2.12 13.89 13.06
C VAL A 131 1.08 14.40 14.06
N SER A 132 0.62 15.64 13.91
CA SER A 132 -0.46 16.21 14.74
C SER A 132 -1.74 15.38 14.59
N ARG A 133 -2.11 15.04 13.35
CA ARG A 133 -3.29 14.22 13.07
C ARG A 133 -3.18 12.80 13.61
N LEU A 134 -2.02 12.14 13.47
CA LEU A 134 -1.78 10.84 14.08
C LEU A 134 -2.01 10.87 15.59
N LYS A 135 -1.46 11.87 16.28
CA LYS A 135 -1.64 12.02 17.74
C LYS A 135 -3.11 12.19 18.15
N HIS A 136 -3.91 12.84 17.31
CA HIS A 136 -5.33 13.09 17.58
C HIS A 136 -6.22 11.88 17.23
N ASP A 137 -6.10 11.36 16.02
CA ASP A 137 -7.03 10.37 15.45
C ASP A 137 -6.62 8.92 15.76
N LEU A 138 -5.32 8.68 15.93
CA LEU A 138 -4.69 7.36 16.06
C LEU A 138 -3.49 7.35 17.04
N PRO A 139 -3.71 7.68 18.33
CA PRO A 139 -2.63 7.90 19.29
C PRO A 139 -1.75 6.67 19.59
N SER A 140 -2.23 5.45 19.28
CA SER A 140 -1.44 4.21 19.39
C SER A 140 -0.32 4.11 18.35
N VAL A 141 -0.40 4.88 17.26
CA VAL A 141 0.50 4.78 16.11
C VAL A 141 1.33 6.05 15.98
N ASN A 142 2.64 5.94 16.23
CA ASN A 142 3.58 7.01 15.94
C ASN A 142 3.99 7.01 14.45
N PHE A 143 4.72 8.04 14.01
CA PHE A 143 5.14 8.17 12.60
C PHE A 143 5.95 6.97 12.09
N LEU A 144 6.84 6.42 12.91
CA LEU A 144 7.64 5.25 12.54
C LEU A 144 6.77 3.99 12.36
N ALA A 145 5.82 3.78 13.27
CA ALA A 145 4.86 2.68 13.19
C ALA A 145 3.96 2.83 11.96
N LEU A 146 3.49 4.05 11.65
CA LEU A 146 2.76 4.34 10.42
C LEU A 146 3.57 3.91 9.18
N CYS A 147 4.84 4.34 9.09
CA CYS A 147 5.70 4.01 7.96
C CYS A 147 5.95 2.49 7.86
N THR A 148 6.13 1.82 8.99
CA THR A 148 6.52 0.40 9.04
C THR A 148 5.36 -0.54 8.73
N ILE A 149 4.21 -0.30 9.36
CA ILE A 149 3.04 -1.19 9.32
C ILE A 149 2.13 -0.83 8.14
N TYR A 150 1.89 0.48 7.96
CA TYR A 150 0.87 0.99 7.06
C TYR A 150 1.42 1.63 5.79
N GLY A 151 2.74 1.85 5.68
CA GLY A 151 3.37 2.42 4.48
C GLY A 151 3.04 1.69 3.17
N ILE A 152 2.80 0.37 3.25
CA ILE A 152 2.39 -0.48 2.12
C ILE A 152 1.04 -0.06 1.50
N LEU A 153 0.22 0.74 2.21
CA LEU A 153 -1.04 1.28 1.69
C LEU A 153 -0.81 2.40 0.65
N ILE A 154 0.33 3.08 0.66
CA ILE A 154 0.56 4.27 -0.19
C ILE A 154 0.43 3.93 -1.69
N PRO A 155 1.08 2.88 -2.22
CA PRO A 155 0.92 2.53 -3.63
C PRO A 155 -0.49 2.04 -3.97
N GLN A 156 -1.18 1.38 -3.04
CA GLN A 156 -2.57 0.98 -3.25
C GLN A 156 -3.50 2.20 -3.33
N LEU A 157 -3.31 3.19 -2.46
CA LEU A 157 -4.06 4.45 -2.51
C LEU A 157 -3.86 5.14 -3.86
N TRP A 158 -2.62 5.18 -4.35
CA TRP A 158 -2.32 5.73 -5.67
C TRP A 158 -3.01 4.96 -6.79
N GLU A 159 -2.96 3.62 -6.78
CA GLU A 159 -3.66 2.78 -7.77
C GLU A 159 -5.17 3.06 -7.78
N GLN A 160 -5.79 3.19 -6.61
CA GLN A 160 -7.21 3.51 -6.49
C GLN A 160 -7.54 4.88 -7.09
N THR A 161 -6.73 5.90 -6.80
CA THR A 161 -6.93 7.25 -7.33
C THR A 161 -6.77 7.30 -8.85
N VAL A 162 -5.76 6.62 -9.41
CA VAL A 162 -5.56 6.56 -10.86
C VAL A 162 -6.69 5.83 -11.57
N LEU A 163 -7.21 4.73 -10.99
CA LEU A 163 -8.37 4.03 -11.54
C LEU A 163 -9.61 4.93 -11.57
N GLN A 164 -9.89 5.65 -10.47
CA GLN A 164 -11.01 6.60 -10.41
C GLN A 164 -10.88 7.73 -11.44
N LEU A 165 -9.68 8.28 -11.61
CA LEU A 165 -9.41 9.30 -12.63
C LEU A 165 -9.64 8.76 -14.03
N LYS A 166 -9.18 7.54 -14.32
CA LYS A 166 -9.40 6.87 -15.60
C LYS A 166 -10.88 6.67 -15.89
N GLU A 167 -11.64 6.16 -14.93
CA GLU A 167 -13.10 5.98 -15.06
C GLU A 167 -13.82 7.31 -15.28
N MET A 168 -13.41 8.37 -14.59
CA MET A 168 -13.96 9.71 -14.78
C MET A 168 -13.70 10.23 -16.20
N VAL A 169 -12.46 10.11 -16.69
CA VAL A 169 -12.12 10.54 -18.05
C VAL A 169 -12.84 9.70 -19.10
N ASP A 170 -12.93 8.38 -18.92
CA ASP A 170 -13.64 7.50 -19.84
C ASP A 170 -15.12 7.91 -19.95
N ARG A 171 -15.77 8.27 -18.83
CA ARG A 171 -17.14 8.81 -18.82
C ARG A 171 -17.24 10.13 -19.58
N VAL A 172 -16.32 11.07 -19.35
CA VAL A 172 -16.32 12.37 -20.06
C VAL A 172 -16.09 12.17 -21.55
N CYS A 173 -15.15 11.31 -21.96
CA CYS A 173 -14.90 11.00 -23.36
C CYS A 173 -16.08 10.31 -24.05
N GLN A 174 -16.81 9.44 -23.35
CA GLN A 174 -18.05 8.84 -23.85
C GLN A 174 -19.15 9.89 -24.05
N GLN A 175 -19.25 10.88 -23.17
CA GLN A 175 -20.22 11.97 -23.25
C GLN A 175 -19.84 13.03 -24.31
N ALA A 176 -18.54 13.25 -24.55
CA ALA A 176 -18.03 14.33 -25.40
C ALA A 176 -17.92 13.99 -26.90
N GLY A 177 -18.15 12.74 -27.31
CA GLY A 177 -18.01 12.31 -28.71
C GLY A 177 -16.55 12.29 -29.22
N THR A 178 -16.37 11.76 -30.43
CA THR A 178 -15.11 11.21 -30.98
C THR A 178 -13.90 12.16 -31.02
N GLN A 179 -14.11 13.49 -30.94
CA GLN A 179 -13.03 14.49 -31.06
C GLN A 179 -12.06 14.52 -29.85
N TYR A 180 -12.50 14.14 -28.65
CA TYR A 180 -11.64 14.19 -27.44
C TYR A 180 -10.80 12.92 -27.22
N ARG A 181 -11.16 11.81 -27.86
CA ARG A 181 -10.46 10.51 -27.72
C ARG A 181 -9.03 10.58 -28.26
N VAL A 182 -8.80 11.39 -29.29
CA VAL A 182 -7.49 11.57 -29.94
C VAL A 182 -6.54 12.40 -29.07
N LEU A 183 -7.04 13.44 -28.41
CA LEU A 183 -6.25 14.28 -27.49
C LEU A 183 -5.81 13.52 -26.23
N TYR A 184 -6.68 12.65 -25.69
CA TYR A 184 -6.33 11.85 -24.51
C TYR A 184 -5.25 10.80 -24.78
N GLN A 185 -5.29 10.15 -25.96
CA GLN A 185 -4.23 9.21 -26.37
C GLN A 185 -2.87 9.88 -26.55
N GLN A 186 -2.84 11.17 -26.90
CA GLN A 186 -1.60 11.95 -27.01
C GLN A 186 -1.06 12.45 -25.67
N LEU A 187 -1.93 12.63 -24.66
CA LEU A 187 -1.54 13.12 -23.33
C LEU A 187 -1.18 12.00 -22.34
N CYS A 188 -1.67 10.77 -22.57
CA CYS A 188 -1.45 9.62 -21.68
C CYS A 188 -0.56 8.51 -22.28
N GLY A 189 0.03 8.74 -23.45
CA GLY A 189 1.03 7.87 -24.09
C GLY A 189 2.38 7.92 -23.39
#